data_AF-A0A537QIJ9-F1
#
_entry.id   AF-A0A537QIJ9-F1
#
_cell.length_a   1.000
_cell.length_b   1.000
_cell.length_c   1.000
_cell.angle_alpha   90.00
_cell.angle_beta   90.00
_cell.angle_gamma   90.00
#
_symmetry.space_group_name_H-M   'P 1'
#
loop_
_entity.id
_entity.type
_entity.pdbx_description
1 polymer ?
#
loop_
_entity_poly.entity_id
_entity_poly.type
_entity_poly.pdbx_seq_one_letter_code
_entity_poly.pdbx_strand_id
1 'polypeptide(L)'
;MTRASALRETREDEPGCAYLLHERGGVDRTCGAPRRHASPYCPTHHALCHVANGSPAEADHLRQVEALATVVGGRRSREGGAPSLRFLRRLERRSRSFVR
;
A
#
# COMPACT_ATOMS: atom_id res chain seq x y z
N MET A 1 34.51 -4.17 -44.27
CA MET A 1 34.02 -5.37 -43.58
C MET A 1 33.76 -5.00 -42.13
N THR A 2 32.53 -4.58 -41.82
CA THR A 2 32.20 -3.96 -40.53
C THR A 2 31.16 -4.84 -39.84
N ARG A 3 31.51 -5.33 -38.65
CA ARG A 3 30.69 -6.18 -37.78
C ARG A 3 29.39 -5.46 -37.41
N ALA A 4 28.26 -5.92 -37.94
CA ALA A 4 26.95 -5.65 -37.35
C ALA A 4 26.74 -6.71 -36.25
N SER A 5 27.17 -6.39 -35.03
CA SER A 5 26.82 -7.17 -33.85
C SER A 5 25.31 -7.08 -33.67
N ALA A 6 24.65 -8.22 -33.84
CA ALA A 6 23.24 -8.43 -33.57
C ALA A 6 22.89 -7.85 -32.20
N LEU A 7 22.02 -6.85 -32.19
CA LEU A 7 21.26 -6.47 -31.00
C LEU A 7 20.54 -7.76 -30.55
N ARG A 8 21.03 -8.34 -29.46
CA ARG A 8 20.25 -9.31 -28.70
C ARG A 8 19.02 -8.56 -28.25
N GLU A 9 17.90 -8.78 -28.93
CA GLU A 9 16.57 -8.54 -28.38
C GLU A 9 16.50 -9.35 -27.09
N THR A 10 16.81 -8.70 -25.97
CA THR A 10 16.28 -9.10 -24.69
C THR A 10 14.78 -8.98 -24.86
N ARG A 11 14.11 -10.10 -25.18
CA ARG A 11 12.68 -10.25 -24.91
C ARG A 11 12.55 -9.93 -23.43
N GLU A 12 12.19 -8.69 -23.13
CA GLU A 12 11.72 -8.32 -21.82
C GLU A 12 10.56 -9.28 -21.58
N ASP A 13 10.75 -10.23 -20.66
CA ASP A 13 9.69 -11.12 -20.21
C ASP A 13 8.53 -10.20 -19.84
N GLU A 14 7.51 -10.16 -20.71
CA GLU A 14 6.29 -9.38 -20.52
C GLU A 14 5.87 -9.57 -19.06
N PRO A 15 5.93 -8.52 -18.21
CA PRO A 15 5.78 -8.71 -16.79
C PRO A 15 4.48 -9.47 -16.52
N GLY A 16 4.53 -10.57 -15.79
CA GLY A 16 3.32 -11.30 -15.42
C GLY A 16 2.39 -10.45 -14.57
N CYS A 17 1.26 -11.02 -14.16
CA CYS A 17 0.33 -10.41 -13.23
C CYS A 17 1.06 -9.93 -11.96
N ALA A 18 0.92 -8.63 -11.65
CA ALA A 18 1.58 -7.98 -10.52
C ALA A 18 0.95 -8.31 -9.15
N TYR A 19 -0.05 -9.19 -9.11
CA TYR A 19 -0.71 -9.56 -7.85
C TYR A 19 0.23 -10.42 -6.99
N LEU A 20 0.39 -10.07 -5.73
CA LEU A 20 1.24 -10.79 -4.77
C LEU A 20 0.43 -11.88 -4.06
N LEU A 21 0.92 -13.12 -4.16
CA LEU A 21 0.47 -14.27 -3.40
C LEU A 21 1.31 -14.35 -2.13
N HIS A 22 0.66 -14.21 -0.98
CA HIS A 22 1.31 -14.36 0.32
C HIS A 22 1.37 -15.84 0.70
N GLU A 23 2.55 -16.45 0.59
CA GLU A 23 2.77 -17.83 1.05
C GLU A 23 3.01 -17.86 2.57
N ARG A 24 2.46 -18.88 3.26
CA ARG A 24 2.75 -19.11 4.69
C ARG A 24 4.25 -19.43 4.85
N GLY A 25 5.02 -18.40 5.22
CA GLY A 25 6.48 -18.46 5.20
C GLY A 25 7.15 -17.14 4.86
N GLY A 26 6.38 -16.13 4.42
CA GLY A 26 6.82 -14.73 4.37
C GLY A 26 7.53 -14.32 3.08
N VAL A 27 7.57 -15.18 2.06
CA VAL A 27 8.04 -14.79 0.73
C VAL A 27 6.84 -14.48 -0.14
N ASP A 28 6.67 -13.22 -0.50
CA ASP A 28 5.66 -12.80 -1.46
C ASP A 28 6.10 -13.19 -2.87
N ARG A 29 5.23 -13.87 -3.61
CA ARG A 29 5.45 -14.24 -5.02
C ARG A 29 4.41 -13.58 -5.90
N THR A 30 4.80 -13.17 -7.10
CA THR A 30 3.83 -12.67 -8.08
C THR A 30 3.00 -13.83 -8.66
N CYS A 31 1.77 -13.55 -9.04
CA CYS A 31 0.86 -14.56 -9.62
C CYS A 31 1.42 -15.22 -10.89
N GLY A 32 2.22 -14.48 -11.69
CA GLY A 32 2.87 -15.02 -12.88
C GLY A 32 1.95 -15.28 -14.08
N ALA A 33 0.62 -15.22 -13.91
CA ALA A 33 -0.33 -15.36 -15.02
C ALA A 33 -0.20 -14.20 -16.03
N PRO A 34 -0.53 -14.41 -17.32
CA PRO A 34 -0.50 -13.34 -18.32
C PRO A 34 -1.39 -12.17 -17.91
N ARG A 35 -0.86 -10.95 -18.09
CA ARG A 35 -1.63 -9.72 -17.84
C ARG A 35 -2.76 -9.57 -18.86
N ARG A 36 -3.85 -8.94 -18.43
CA ARG A 36 -4.89 -8.43 -19.31
C ARG A 36 -4.38 -7.16 -20.00
N HIS A 37 -4.75 -6.94 -21.26
CA HIS A 37 -4.45 -5.70 -21.98
C HIS A 37 -4.92 -4.47 -21.18
N ALA A 38 -4.05 -3.46 -21.07
CA ALA A 38 -4.26 -2.24 -20.27
C ALA A 38 -4.47 -2.45 -18.75
N SER A 39 -4.07 -3.60 -18.21
CA SER A 39 -4.07 -3.84 -16.77
C SER A 39 -2.77 -4.48 -16.29
N PRO A 40 -2.27 -4.14 -15.10
CA PRO A 40 -1.12 -4.84 -14.51
C PRO A 40 -1.48 -6.25 -14.00
N TYR A 41 -2.76 -6.64 -14.03
CA TYR A 41 -3.26 -7.89 -13.47
C TYR A 41 -3.77 -8.85 -14.56
N CYS A 42 -3.78 -10.16 -14.27
CA CYS A 42 -4.49 -11.14 -15.08
C CYS A 42 -6.02 -10.93 -14.96
N PRO A 43 -6.86 -11.54 -15.82
CA PRO A 43 -8.31 -11.34 -15.78
C PRO A 43 -8.94 -11.57 -14.40
N THR A 44 -8.48 -12.61 -13.67
CA THR A 44 -8.96 -12.94 -12.32
C THR A 44 -8.62 -11.85 -11.32
N HIS A 45 -7.34 -11.46 -11.21
CA HIS A 45 -6.92 -10.44 -10.25
C HIS A 45 -7.37 -9.03 -10.67
N HIS A 46 -7.55 -8.78 -11.96
CA HIS A 46 -8.19 -7.56 -12.43
C HIS A 46 -9.61 -7.47 -11.92
N ALA A 47 -10.42 -8.52 -12.02
CA ALA A 47 -11.79 -8.49 -11.50
C ALA A 47 -11.86 -8.24 -9.98
N LEU A 48 -10.82 -8.65 -9.24
CA LEU A 48 -10.71 -8.43 -7.80
C LEU A 48 -10.22 -7.03 -7.43
N CYS A 49 -9.25 -6.49 -8.17
CA CYS A 49 -8.56 -5.25 -7.81
C CYS A 49 -9.03 -4.03 -8.59
N HIS A 50 -9.67 -4.20 -9.74
CA HIS A 50 -10.11 -3.10 -10.57
C HIS A 50 -11.41 -2.52 -10.04
N VAL A 51 -11.38 -1.23 -9.74
CA VAL A 51 -12.55 -0.45 -9.40
C VAL A 51 -12.73 0.59 -10.50
N ALA A 52 -13.89 0.60 -11.15
CA ALA A 52 -14.15 1.51 -12.26
C ALA A 52 -14.37 2.93 -11.74
N ASN A 53 -13.73 3.91 -12.37
CA ASN A 53 -13.91 5.33 -12.04
C ASN A 53 -15.39 5.74 -12.21
N GLY A 54 -15.92 6.50 -11.26
CA GLY A 54 -17.31 6.93 -11.16
C GLY A 54 -18.28 5.85 -10.69
N SER A 55 -17.82 4.63 -10.39
CA SER A 55 -18.71 3.55 -9.95
C SER A 55 -19.06 3.66 -8.46
N PRO A 56 -20.20 3.09 -8.01
CA PRO A 56 -20.50 2.98 -6.59
C PRO A 56 -19.42 2.22 -5.79
N ALA A 57 -18.80 1.22 -6.42
CA ALA A 57 -17.70 0.47 -5.81
C ALA A 57 -16.47 1.36 -5.54
N GLU A 58 -16.21 2.37 -6.38
CA GLU A 58 -15.17 3.38 -6.14
C GLU A 58 -15.48 4.22 -4.92
N ALA A 59 -16.70 4.76 -4.85
CA ALA A 59 -17.13 5.55 -3.70
C ALA A 59 -17.04 4.73 -2.40
N ASP A 60 -17.41 3.46 -2.43
CA ASP A 60 -17.34 2.57 -1.27
C ASP A 60 -15.89 2.27 -0.88
N HIS A 61 -15.03 1.98 -1.86
CA HIS A 61 -13.60 1.74 -1.62
C HIS A 61 -12.91 2.97 -1.02
N LEU A 62 -13.17 4.17 -1.57
CA LEU A 62 -12.61 5.43 -1.05
C LEU A 62 -13.04 5.67 0.40
N ARG A 63 -14.32 5.47 0.75
CA ARG A 63 -14.79 5.60 2.14
C ARG A 63 -14.09 4.62 3.09
N GLN A 64 -13.82 3.39 2.64
CA GLN A 64 -13.08 2.40 3.44
C GLN A 64 -11.62 2.84 3.65
N VAL A 65 -10.95 3.32 2.60
CA VAL A 65 -9.57 3.83 2.69
C VAL A 65 -9.49 5.04 3.62
N GLU A 66 -10.43 5.99 3.52
CA GLU A 66 -10.51 7.14 4.42
C GLU A 66 -10.76 6.74 5.88
N ALA A 67 -11.63 5.75 6.11
CA ALA A 67 -11.88 5.21 7.44
C ALA A 67 -10.60 4.58 8.04
N LEU A 68 -9.88 3.78 7.26
CA LEU A 68 -8.59 3.21 7.66
C LEU A 68 -7.56 4.30 7.92
N ALA A 69 -7.43 5.28 7.04
CA ALA A 69 -6.52 6.42 7.22
C ALA A 69 -6.85 7.22 8.48
N THR A 70 -8.14 7.36 8.82
CA THR A 70 -8.58 8.03 10.06
C THR A 70 -8.16 7.26 11.31
N VAL A 71 -8.23 5.93 11.27
CA VAL A 71 -7.84 5.08 12.40
C VAL A 71 -6.31 5.00 12.54
N VAL A 72 -5.60 4.77 11.42
CA VAL A 72 -4.14 4.56 11.39
C VAL A 72 -3.36 5.87 11.48
N GLY A 73 -3.84 6.94 10.86
CA GLY A 73 -3.22 8.27 10.87
C GLY A 73 -3.21 8.95 12.25
N GLY A 74 -3.68 8.24 13.29
CA GLY A 74 -3.89 8.78 14.62
C GLY A 74 -5.10 9.71 14.61
N ARG A 75 -5.72 9.84 15.79
CA ARG A 75 -6.63 10.96 16.04
C ARG A 75 -5.81 12.22 15.71
N ARG A 76 -6.06 12.85 14.55
CA ARG A 76 -5.67 14.24 14.34
C ARG A 76 -6.07 14.94 15.63
N SER A 77 -5.09 15.45 16.38
CA SER A 77 -5.37 16.28 17.55
C SER A 77 -6.43 17.26 17.10
N ARG A 78 -7.64 17.03 17.60
CA ARG A 78 -8.87 17.69 17.18
C ARG A 78 -8.73 19.15 17.57
N GLU A 79 -8.05 19.95 16.76
CA GLU A 79 -7.75 21.38 16.97
C GLU A 79 -7.62 21.74 18.45
N GLY A 80 -6.90 20.88 19.17
CA GLY A 80 -6.80 20.92 20.61
C GLY A 80 -5.44 21.47 20.87
N GLY A 81 -5.40 22.75 21.23
CA GLY A 81 -4.16 23.47 21.52
C GLY A 81 -3.19 22.66 22.36
N ALA A 82 -1.90 23.01 22.23
CA ALA A 82 -0.80 22.31 22.87
C ALA A 82 -1.14 21.86 24.32
N PRO A 83 -0.75 20.64 24.72
CA PRO A 83 -1.05 20.13 26.06
C PRO A 83 -0.58 21.14 27.11
N SER A 84 -1.45 21.44 28.07
CA SER A 84 -1.13 22.44 29.10
C SER A 84 0.17 22.10 29.84
N LEU A 85 0.92 23.12 30.26
CA LEU A 85 2.14 22.93 31.06
C LEU A 85 1.89 22.12 32.34
N ARG A 86 0.69 22.19 32.93
CA ARG A 86 0.29 21.37 34.08
C ARG A 86 0.22 19.89 33.74
N PHE A 87 -0.29 19.54 32.56
CA PHE A 87 -0.33 18.15 32.09
C PHE A 87 1.08 17.60 31.89
N LEU A 88 1.95 18.36 31.21
CA LEU A 88 3.35 17.98 30.98
C LEU A 88 4.11 17.75 32.29
N ARG A 89 3.99 18.65 33.27
CA ARG A 89 4.59 18.48 34.62
C ARG A 89 4.03 17.29 35.41
N ARG A 90 2.81 16.84 35.12
CA ARG A 90 2.23 15.65 35.76
C ARG A 90 2.80 14.38 35.13
N LEU A 91 2.94 14.36 33.81
CA LEU A 91 3.53 13.26 33.05
C LEU A 91 5.00 13.06 33.47
N GLU A 92 5.78 14.13 33.55
CA GLU A 92 7.19 14.09 33.94
C GLU A 92 7.40 13.54 35.36
N ARG A 93 6.50 13.87 36.30
CA ARG A 93 6.55 13.32 37.66
C ARG A 93 6.26 11.83 37.69
N ARG A 94 5.33 11.36 36.86
CA ARG A 94 5.00 9.94 36.75
C ARG A 94 6.11 9.16 36.05
N SER A 95 6.72 9.69 34.99
CA SER A 95 7.82 8.98 34.31
C SER A 95 9.03 8.82 35.22
N ARG A 96 9.33 9.82 36.06
CA ARG A 96 10.41 9.74 37.06
C ARG A 96 10.14 8.71 38.16
N SER A 97 8.88 8.34 38.43
CA SER A 97 8.56 7.27 39.39
C SER A 97 8.66 5.86 38.82
N PHE A 98 8.82 5.70 37.50
CA PHE A 98 9.02 4.39 36.86
C PHE A 98 10.49 3.98 36.70
N VAL A 99 11.43 4.90 36.99
CA VAL A 99 12.88 4.65 36.90
C VAL A 99 13.49 4.44 38.30
N ARG A 100 12.78 3.72 39.17
CA ARG A 100 13.30 3.38 40.50
C ARG A 100 13.07 1.92 40.84
#